data_AF-A0A077R9S4-F1
#
_entry.id   AF-A0A077R9S4-F1
#
_cell.length_a   1.000
_cell.length_b   1.000
_cell.length_c   1.000
_cell.angle_alpha   90.00
_cell.angle_beta   90.00
_cell.angle_gamma   90.00
#
_symmetry.space_group_name_H-M   'P 1'
#
loop_
_entity.id
_entity.type
_entity.pdbx_description
1 polymer ?
#
loop_
_entity_poly.entity_id
_entity_poly.type
_entity_poly.pdbx_seq_one_letter_code
_entity_poly.pdbx_strand_id
1 'polypeptide(L)'
;MNVEHDDAIAMQQDDSNDALAAGPSNSNQISTSFFPPPPQIYKKFTKRNLRYLEVLDSHKLAVGEAPWEELTSAQRMERQNAILTQHVSTLTSGGKVDQGGDDVEMVPMDEERTKAAPVSLPDFDVQKELTHPNVDWIEQDGGYTVFGQLWPIPDVAPTLEQLGIPVLYALEGTDRKQLLLTLLQTLLETYREISEDLMKPAQPYDVWVAAVPDANLTPEEQQQQMATNPGFWTQSTEAKDRLKHMQNVVVNMQFLVNELRPVQAKETLKLIMRMQLERRRQETALIRE
;
A
#
# COMPACT_ATOMS: atom_id res chain seq x y z
N MET A 1 -11.18 76.76 -11.64
CA MET A 1 -10.45 77.36 -12.77
C MET A 1 -10.17 76.24 -13.74
N ASN A 2 -10.73 76.36 -14.94
CA ASN A 2 -10.46 75.50 -16.09
C ASN A 2 -8.96 75.47 -16.40
N VAL A 3 -8.47 74.37 -16.97
CA VAL A 3 -7.89 74.31 -18.33
C VAL A 3 -7.42 72.87 -18.59
N GLU A 4 -8.04 72.26 -19.59
CA GLU A 4 -7.62 71.05 -20.31
C GLU A 4 -6.29 71.31 -21.04
N HIS A 5 -5.49 70.27 -21.28
CA HIS A 5 -4.71 70.12 -22.52
C HIS A 5 -4.58 68.62 -22.83
N ASP A 6 -5.30 68.21 -23.87
CA ASP A 6 -5.05 67.01 -24.66
C ASP A 6 -3.69 67.11 -25.35
N ASP A 7 -3.02 65.97 -25.54
CA ASP A 7 -2.25 65.72 -26.75
C ASP A 7 -2.24 64.22 -27.06
N ALA A 8 -2.88 63.88 -28.16
CA ALA A 8 -2.86 62.57 -28.79
C ALA A 8 -1.70 62.49 -29.79
N ILE A 9 -0.92 61.41 -29.76
CA ILE A 9 -0.09 60.98 -30.89
C ILE A 9 -0.34 59.50 -31.13
N ALA A 10 -0.69 59.19 -32.37
CA ALA A 10 -1.00 57.87 -32.91
C ALA A 10 0.21 57.23 -33.62
N MET A 11 0.07 55.91 -33.84
CA MET A 11 0.89 54.98 -34.66
C MET A 11 2.17 54.46 -33.97
N GLN A 12 2.52 53.17 -34.02
CA GLN A 12 2.52 52.26 -35.17
C GLN A 12 2.66 50.79 -34.72
N GLN A 13 2.04 49.88 -35.48
CA GLN A 13 2.22 48.42 -35.43
C GLN A 13 3.67 48.05 -35.74
N ASP A 14 4.21 47.04 -35.04
CA ASP A 14 5.16 46.12 -35.66
C ASP A 14 4.96 44.70 -35.11
N ASP A 15 4.61 43.81 -36.03
CA ASP A 15 4.54 42.37 -35.88
C ASP A 15 5.96 41.80 -35.77
N SER A 16 6.23 40.99 -34.75
CA SER A 16 7.27 39.97 -34.87
C SER A 16 6.94 38.75 -34.01
N ASN A 17 6.41 37.75 -34.71
CA ASN A 17 6.50 36.33 -34.40
C ASN A 17 7.78 35.97 -33.64
N ASP A 18 7.64 35.43 -32.44
CA ASP A 18 8.63 34.50 -31.89
C ASP A 18 7.90 33.29 -31.29
N ALA A 19 7.66 32.32 -32.17
CA ALA A 19 7.14 31.01 -31.84
C ALA A 19 8.30 30.15 -31.32
N LEU A 20 8.53 30.18 -30.00
CA LEU A 20 9.42 29.22 -29.35
C LEU A 20 8.80 28.65 -28.08
N ALA A 21 8.87 27.32 -28.02
CA ALA A 21 8.78 26.43 -26.85
C ALA A 21 7.38 26.04 -26.34
N ALA A 22 6.87 24.91 -26.87
CA ALA A 22 5.93 24.05 -26.16
C ALA A 22 6.50 22.62 -26.05
N GLY A 23 7.33 22.39 -25.03
CA GLY A 23 7.63 21.05 -24.52
C GLY A 23 6.51 20.53 -23.59
N PRO A 24 6.38 19.21 -23.38
CA PRO A 24 5.27 18.64 -22.64
C PRO A 24 5.56 18.75 -21.14
N SER A 25 5.06 19.80 -20.51
CA SER A 25 5.04 19.92 -19.04
C SER A 25 3.66 20.40 -18.61
N ASN A 26 2.73 19.46 -18.52
CA ASN A 26 1.48 19.63 -17.77
C ASN A 26 1.77 19.60 -16.26
N SER A 27 2.77 20.35 -15.79
CA SER A 27 3.10 20.51 -14.37
C SER A 27 2.41 21.72 -13.73
N ASN A 28 1.83 22.61 -14.55
CA ASN A 28 1.43 23.95 -14.09
C ASN A 28 -0.08 24.21 -14.11
N GLN A 29 -0.92 23.18 -14.29
CA GLN A 29 -2.31 23.30 -13.90
C GLN A 29 -2.42 22.96 -12.42
N ILE A 30 -2.10 23.95 -11.59
CA ILE A 30 -2.46 24.02 -10.18
C ILE A 30 -3.99 23.92 -10.12
N SER A 31 -4.48 22.69 -10.08
CA SER A 31 -5.89 22.38 -9.93
C SER A 31 -6.20 22.46 -8.45
N THR A 32 -7.23 23.24 -8.15
CA THR A 32 -7.79 23.61 -6.85
C THR A 32 -8.38 22.43 -6.05
N SER A 33 -7.84 21.22 -6.22
CA SER A 33 -8.29 19.99 -5.60
C SER A 33 -7.24 19.45 -4.62
N PHE A 34 -7.67 19.15 -3.40
CA PHE A 34 -6.87 18.59 -2.31
C PHE A 34 -6.27 17.20 -2.62
N PHE A 35 -6.70 16.56 -3.70
CA PHE A 35 -6.26 15.23 -4.09
C PHE A 35 -5.46 15.29 -5.40
N PRO A 36 -4.31 14.59 -5.48
CA PRO A 36 -3.57 14.48 -6.73
C PRO A 36 -4.42 13.76 -7.78
N PRO A 37 -4.33 14.15 -9.06
CA PRO A 37 -5.01 13.44 -10.13
C PRO A 37 -4.47 12.00 -10.24
N PRO A 38 -5.29 11.03 -10.69
CA PRO A 38 -4.85 9.65 -10.85
C PRO A 38 -3.70 9.53 -11.88
N PRO A 39 -2.83 8.51 -11.77
CA PRO A 39 -1.72 8.31 -12.70
C PRO A 39 -2.18 8.19 -14.15
N GLN A 40 -1.53 8.87 -15.10
CA GLN A 40 -1.96 8.95 -16.51
C GLN A 40 -2.09 7.58 -17.23
N ILE A 41 -1.55 6.51 -16.66
CA ILE A 41 -1.65 5.12 -17.14
C ILE A 41 -3.13 4.72 -17.31
N TYR A 42 -4.07 5.26 -16.51
CA TYR A 42 -5.50 4.92 -16.64
C TYR A 42 -6.04 5.20 -18.06
N LYS A 43 -5.49 6.18 -18.79
CA LYS A 43 -5.91 6.51 -20.16
C LYS A 43 -5.55 5.40 -21.17
N LYS A 44 -4.56 4.56 -20.83
CA LYS A 44 -4.14 3.41 -21.65
C LYS A 44 -5.09 2.22 -21.50
N PHE A 45 -5.90 2.16 -20.44
CA PHE A 45 -6.89 1.10 -20.20
C PHE A 45 -8.17 1.31 -21.03
N THR A 46 -8.07 1.10 -22.35
CA THR A 46 -9.24 1.12 -23.25
C THR A 46 -9.73 -0.31 -23.53
N LYS A 47 -11.02 -0.48 -23.83
CA LYS A 47 -11.59 -1.80 -24.21
C LYS A 47 -10.83 -2.47 -25.36
N ARG A 48 -10.30 -1.66 -26.29
CA ARG A 48 -9.46 -2.12 -27.40
C ARG A 48 -8.13 -2.68 -26.91
N ASN A 49 -7.43 -1.94 -26.04
CA ASN A 49 -6.12 -2.35 -25.53
C ASN A 49 -6.21 -3.56 -24.61
N LEU A 50 -7.32 -3.73 -23.88
CA LEU A 50 -7.59 -4.94 -23.10
C LEU A 50 -7.73 -6.19 -23.99
N ARG A 51 -8.43 -6.07 -25.13
CA ARG A 51 -8.48 -7.18 -26.11
C ARG A 51 -7.11 -7.49 -26.69
N TYR A 52 -6.29 -6.49 -26.95
CA TYR A 52 -4.92 -6.71 -27.40
C TYR A 52 -4.07 -7.39 -26.33
N LEU A 53 -4.25 -7.04 -25.06
CA LEU A 53 -3.64 -7.71 -23.93
C LEU A 53 -4.07 -9.19 -23.89
N GLU A 54 -5.37 -9.50 -23.97
CA GLU A 54 -5.88 -10.88 -24.01
C GLU A 54 -5.24 -11.70 -25.13
N VAL A 55 -5.06 -11.10 -26.31
CA VAL A 55 -4.38 -11.74 -27.44
C VAL A 55 -2.91 -12.00 -27.13
N LEU A 56 -2.20 -11.04 -26.54
CA LEU A 56 -0.80 -11.17 -26.15
C LEU A 56 -0.59 -12.22 -25.05
N ASP A 57 -1.48 -12.29 -24.06
CA ASP A 57 -1.46 -13.29 -22.98
C ASP A 57 -1.79 -14.69 -23.50
N SER A 58 -2.70 -14.79 -24.46
CA SER A 58 -3.07 -16.08 -25.08
C SER A 58 -1.99 -16.63 -26.02
N HIS A 59 -1.08 -15.78 -26.51
CA HIS A 59 -0.03 -16.18 -27.42
C HIS A 59 1.06 -16.97 -26.69
N LYS A 60 1.02 -18.30 -26.82
CA LYS A 60 2.05 -19.18 -26.27
C LYS A 60 3.41 -18.86 -26.90
N LEU A 61 4.42 -18.61 -26.06
CA LEU A 61 5.82 -18.46 -26.48
C LEU A 61 6.24 -19.67 -27.32
N ALA A 62 6.84 -19.43 -28.50
CA ALA A 62 7.38 -20.51 -29.30
C ALA A 62 8.66 -21.09 -28.63
N VAL A 63 8.95 -22.36 -28.90
CA VAL A 63 10.13 -23.07 -28.38
C VAL A 63 11.41 -22.41 -28.94
N GLY A 64 12.01 -21.49 -28.18
CA GLY A 64 13.23 -20.76 -28.55
C GLY A 64 13.15 -19.24 -28.42
N GLU A 65 12.01 -18.68 -28.03
CA GLU A 65 11.86 -17.24 -27.81
C GLU A 65 12.16 -16.85 -26.36
N ALA A 66 12.95 -15.78 -26.18
CA ALA A 66 13.25 -15.25 -24.85
C ALA A 66 11.99 -14.68 -24.16
N PRO A 67 11.88 -14.84 -22.82
CA PRO A 67 10.81 -14.24 -22.03
C PRO A 67 10.74 -12.73 -22.25
N TRP A 68 9.54 -12.16 -22.12
CA TRP A 68 9.34 -10.71 -22.26
C TRP A 68 10.26 -9.92 -21.33
N GLU A 69 10.58 -10.45 -20.14
CA GLU A 69 11.46 -9.86 -19.13
C GLU A 69 12.88 -9.55 -19.64
N GLU A 70 13.43 -10.36 -20.55
CA GLU A 70 14.81 -10.25 -21.03
C GLU A 70 14.95 -9.34 -22.26
N LEU A 71 13.84 -9.02 -22.94
CA LEU A 71 13.84 -8.19 -24.14
C LEU A 71 13.95 -6.70 -23.83
N THR A 72 14.73 -5.99 -24.64
CA THR A 72 14.78 -4.52 -24.63
C THR A 72 13.44 -3.90 -25.04
N SER A 73 13.17 -2.66 -24.63
CA SER A 73 11.90 -1.97 -24.91
C SER A 73 11.55 -1.92 -26.40
N ALA A 74 12.54 -1.81 -27.29
CA ALA A 74 12.32 -1.79 -28.74
C ALA A 74 11.96 -3.18 -29.29
N GLN A 75 12.65 -4.23 -28.82
CA GLN A 75 12.38 -5.62 -29.21
C GLN A 75 11.01 -6.09 -28.74
N ARG A 76 10.55 -5.65 -27.55
CA ARG A 76 9.19 -5.92 -27.06
C ARG A 76 8.12 -5.33 -27.99
N MET A 77 8.32 -4.08 -28.41
CA MET A 77 7.40 -3.40 -29.32
C MET A 77 7.32 -4.07 -30.69
N GLU A 78 8.46 -4.48 -31.25
CA GLU A 78 8.50 -5.19 -32.52
C GLU A 78 7.74 -6.51 -32.44
N ARG A 79 7.98 -7.28 -31.37
CA ARG A 79 7.28 -8.53 -31.11
C ARG A 79 5.77 -8.33 -30.91
N GLN A 80 5.37 -7.33 -30.11
CA GLN A 80 3.98 -6.96 -29.92
C GLN A 80 3.32 -6.61 -31.26
N ASN A 81 3.96 -5.77 -32.06
CA ASN A 81 3.44 -5.37 -33.36
C ASN A 81 3.31 -6.55 -34.33
N ALA A 82 4.26 -7.50 -34.31
CA ALA A 82 4.16 -8.72 -35.11
C ALA A 82 2.95 -9.59 -34.72
N ILE A 83 2.71 -9.79 -33.41
CA ILE A 83 1.57 -10.57 -32.92
C ILE A 83 0.24 -9.87 -33.23
N LEU A 84 0.16 -8.56 -32.99
CA LEU A 84 -1.05 -7.78 -33.24
C LEU A 84 -1.38 -7.67 -34.73
N THR A 85 -0.37 -7.51 -35.60
CA THR A 85 -0.59 -7.50 -37.06
C THR A 85 -1.06 -8.85 -37.59
N GLN A 86 -0.52 -9.96 -37.08
CA GLN A 86 -1.03 -11.30 -37.39
C GLN A 86 -2.50 -11.44 -36.98
N HIS A 87 -2.86 -11.05 -35.77
CA HIS A 87 -4.26 -11.12 -35.29
C HIS A 87 -5.21 -10.20 -36.09
N VAL A 88 -4.77 -8.99 -36.46
CA VAL A 88 -5.57 -8.11 -37.33
C VAL A 88 -5.75 -8.74 -38.71
N SER A 89 -4.70 -9.36 -39.27
CA SER A 89 -4.77 -10.03 -40.57
C SER A 89 -5.71 -11.25 -40.57
N THR A 90 -5.75 -12.02 -39.49
CA THR A 90 -6.67 -13.18 -39.34
C THR A 90 -8.12 -12.71 -39.24
N LEU A 91 -8.39 -11.63 -38.49
CA LEU A 91 -9.73 -11.02 -38.44
C LEU A 91 -10.19 -10.51 -39.81
N THR A 92 -9.29 -9.91 -40.60
CA THR A 92 -9.64 -9.41 -41.94
C THR A 92 -9.82 -10.51 -42.99
N SER A 93 -9.20 -11.68 -42.79
CA SER A 93 -9.30 -12.81 -43.73
C SER A 93 -10.45 -13.79 -43.41
N GLY A 94 -10.95 -13.81 -42.16
CA GLY A 94 -12.10 -14.62 -41.73
C GLY A 94 -13.49 -14.07 -42.13
N GLY A 95 -13.58 -12.93 -42.81
CA GLY A 95 -14.84 -12.24 -43.13
C GLY A 95 -15.62 -12.77 -44.34
N LYS A 96 -15.49 -14.04 -44.74
CA LYS A 96 -16.27 -14.58 -45.86
C LYS A 96 -16.80 -16.01 -45.58
N VAL A 97 -18.13 -16.13 -45.71
CA VAL A 97 -19.01 -17.32 -45.70
C VAL A 97 -19.66 -17.64 -44.34
N ASP A 98 -20.91 -17.21 -44.15
CA ASP A 98 -22.06 -18.13 -44.27
C ASP A 98 -23.35 -17.35 -44.60
N GLN A 99 -24.15 -17.88 -45.52
CA GLN A 99 -25.39 -17.30 -46.04
C GLN A 99 -26.48 -18.35 -45.86
N GLY A 100 -27.28 -18.24 -44.80
CA GLY A 100 -28.48 -19.05 -44.62
C GLY A 100 -29.11 -18.97 -43.22
N GLY A 101 -30.28 -18.33 -43.13
CA GLY A 101 -31.26 -18.51 -42.06
C GLY A 101 -31.64 -17.26 -41.25
N ASP A 102 -32.91 -16.85 -41.36
CA ASP A 102 -33.71 -16.02 -40.43
C ASP A 102 -33.31 -16.20 -38.94
N ASP A 103 -33.36 -15.22 -38.03
CA ASP A 103 -34.36 -14.18 -37.80
C ASP A 103 -33.81 -13.13 -36.78
N VAL A 104 -34.10 -11.85 -37.03
CA VAL A 104 -34.28 -10.70 -36.09
C VAL A 104 -33.29 -10.47 -34.92
N GLU A 105 -32.46 -9.43 -35.04
CA GLU A 105 -32.42 -8.35 -34.03
C GLU A 105 -32.06 -7.02 -34.71
N MET A 106 -33.02 -6.08 -34.71
CA MET A 106 -32.88 -4.74 -35.28
C MET A 106 -32.61 -3.74 -34.15
N VAL A 107 -31.47 -3.02 -34.21
CA VAL A 107 -31.37 -1.62 -33.81
C VAL A 107 -30.56 -0.88 -34.88
N PRO A 108 -31.09 0.22 -35.48
CA PRO A 108 -30.56 0.82 -36.69
C PRO A 108 -29.68 2.05 -36.43
N MET A 109 -28.97 2.43 -37.49
CA MET A 109 -28.47 3.76 -37.83
C MET A 109 -27.34 4.33 -36.96
N ASP A 110 -26.12 4.15 -37.46
CA ASP A 110 -25.28 5.30 -37.82
C ASP A 110 -24.59 4.99 -39.15
N GLU A 111 -25.23 5.46 -40.23
CA GLU A 111 -24.69 5.44 -41.59
C GLU A 111 -23.66 6.57 -41.75
N GLU A 112 -22.45 6.36 -41.22
CA GLU A 112 -21.24 7.02 -41.74
C GLU A 112 -20.19 5.94 -42.01
N ARG A 113 -20.31 5.26 -43.16
CA ARG A 113 -19.21 4.45 -43.69
C ARG A 113 -18.15 5.37 -44.32
N THR A 114 -16.90 4.94 -44.14
CA THR A 114 -15.72 5.21 -44.98
C THR A 114 -14.85 6.42 -44.64
N LYS A 115 -14.06 6.28 -43.56
CA LYS A 115 -12.60 6.29 -43.74
C LYS A 115 -12.05 5.07 -43.02
N ALA A 116 -11.29 4.23 -43.73
CA ALA A 116 -10.43 3.25 -43.10
C ALA A 116 -9.51 4.02 -42.16
N ALA A 117 -9.86 4.08 -40.87
CA ALA A 117 -8.93 4.53 -39.86
C ALA A 117 -7.73 3.59 -39.98
N PRO A 118 -6.51 4.10 -40.19
CA PRO A 118 -5.34 3.24 -40.19
C PRO A 118 -5.41 2.44 -38.90
N VAL A 119 -5.19 1.13 -38.97
CA VAL A 119 -5.02 0.30 -37.78
C VAL A 119 -3.75 0.81 -37.11
N SER A 120 -3.86 1.89 -36.34
CA SER A 120 -2.76 2.45 -35.59
C SER A 120 -2.50 1.49 -34.45
N LEU A 121 -1.42 0.73 -34.62
CA LEU A 121 -0.85 -0.06 -33.55
C LEU A 121 -0.53 0.91 -32.39
N PRO A 122 -0.73 0.49 -31.13
CA PRO A 122 -0.35 1.30 -29.99
C PRO A 122 1.14 1.68 -30.07
N ASP A 123 1.46 2.96 -29.90
CA ASP A 123 2.86 3.46 -29.85
C ASP A 123 3.59 3.09 -28.56
N PHE A 124 2.94 2.33 -27.66
CA PHE A 124 3.44 1.96 -26.35
C PHE A 124 3.32 0.46 -26.11
N ASP A 125 4.14 -0.04 -25.19
CA ASP A 125 4.16 -1.45 -24.78
C ASP A 125 2.89 -1.74 -23.97
N VAL A 126 1.94 -2.39 -24.63
CA VAL A 126 0.62 -2.74 -24.08
C VAL A 126 0.78 -3.77 -22.98
N GLN A 127 1.74 -4.67 -23.11
CA GLN A 127 1.97 -5.72 -22.13
C GLN A 127 2.55 -5.12 -20.85
N LYS A 128 3.68 -4.42 -20.93
CA LYS A 128 4.36 -3.87 -19.73
C LYS A 128 3.48 -2.90 -18.92
N GLU A 129 2.66 -2.11 -19.59
CA GLU A 129 1.88 -1.04 -18.95
C GLU A 129 0.54 -1.52 -18.40
N LEU A 130 -0.02 -2.60 -18.95
CA LEU A 130 -1.34 -3.10 -18.55
C LEU A 130 -1.28 -4.40 -17.76
N THR A 131 -0.12 -5.08 -17.70
CA THR A 131 0.09 -6.20 -16.77
C THR A 131 0.04 -5.72 -15.33
N HIS A 132 -0.39 -6.61 -14.44
CA HIS A 132 -0.30 -6.35 -13.00
C HIS A 132 1.16 -6.11 -12.60
N PRO A 133 1.43 -5.19 -11.64
CA PRO A 133 2.76 -5.00 -11.10
C PRO A 133 3.32 -6.30 -10.50
N ASN A 134 4.64 -6.47 -10.56
CA ASN A 134 5.30 -7.61 -9.94
C ASN A 134 5.23 -7.49 -8.40
N VAL A 135 4.57 -8.47 -7.76
CA VAL A 135 4.39 -8.53 -6.30
C VAL A 135 5.66 -9.02 -5.60
N ASP A 136 6.51 -9.78 -6.29
CA ASP A 136 7.73 -10.37 -5.72
C ASP A 136 8.73 -9.29 -5.28
N TRP A 137 8.74 -8.13 -5.94
CA TRP A 137 9.57 -7.00 -5.52
C TRP A 137 9.18 -6.47 -4.14
N ILE A 138 7.90 -6.54 -3.79
CA ILE A 138 7.39 -6.10 -2.49
C ILE A 138 7.81 -7.09 -1.40
N GLU A 139 7.83 -8.38 -1.71
CA GLU A 139 8.33 -9.41 -0.79
C GLU A 139 9.86 -9.31 -0.60
N GLN A 140 10.61 -9.01 -1.66
CA GLN A 140 12.07 -8.81 -1.60
C GLN A 140 12.47 -7.57 -0.81
N ASP A 141 11.71 -6.47 -0.92
CA ASP A 141 11.92 -5.23 -0.16
C ASP A 141 11.50 -5.39 1.32
N GLY A 142 10.86 -6.51 1.67
CA GLY A 142 10.49 -6.86 3.05
C GLY A 142 9.31 -6.06 3.61
N GLY A 143 8.59 -5.33 2.76
CA GLY A 143 7.45 -4.51 3.17
C GLY A 143 7.07 -3.44 2.14
N TYR A 144 6.01 -2.68 2.45
CA TYR A 144 5.56 -1.55 1.64
C TYR A 144 5.21 -0.35 2.52
N THR A 145 5.45 0.86 2.01
CA THR A 145 5.14 2.09 2.76
C THR A 145 3.78 2.64 2.35
N VAL A 146 2.91 2.87 3.33
CA VAL A 146 1.60 3.50 3.15
C VAL A 146 1.50 4.72 4.05
N PHE A 147 1.25 5.90 3.47
CA PHE A 147 1.14 7.17 4.20
C PHE A 147 2.30 7.46 5.18
N GLY A 148 3.52 7.04 4.82
CA GLY A 148 4.72 7.23 5.65
C GLY A 148 4.93 6.18 6.74
N GLN A 149 4.07 5.16 6.83
CA GLN A 149 4.25 4.00 7.71
C GLN A 149 4.74 2.80 6.89
N LEU A 150 5.83 2.17 7.32
CA LEU A 150 6.34 0.93 6.74
C LEU A 150 5.53 -0.25 7.28
N TRP A 151 4.97 -1.05 6.38
CA TRP A 151 4.27 -2.29 6.66
C TRP A 151 5.16 -3.46 6.27
N PRO A 152 5.74 -4.20 7.23
CA PRO A 152 6.62 -5.32 6.94
C PRO A 152 5.86 -6.52 6.39
N ILE A 153 6.52 -7.28 5.51
CA ILE A 153 6.06 -8.58 5.03
C ILE A 153 7.14 -9.62 5.39
N PRO A 154 6.85 -10.64 6.20
CA PRO A 154 5.57 -10.96 6.85
C PRO A 154 5.21 -9.98 7.99
N ASP A 155 3.91 -9.80 8.24
CA ASP A 155 3.39 -8.99 9.35
C ASP A 155 3.72 -9.68 10.70
N VAL A 156 4.88 -9.35 11.26
CA VAL A 156 5.34 -9.85 12.56
C VAL A 156 5.29 -8.69 13.55
N ALA A 157 4.45 -8.82 14.57
CA ALA A 157 4.45 -7.88 15.68
C ALA A 157 5.84 -7.90 16.35
N PRO A 158 6.47 -6.73 16.60
CA PRO A 158 7.78 -6.68 17.22
C PRO A 158 7.74 -7.35 18.59
N THR A 159 8.83 -8.05 18.94
CA THR A 159 8.91 -8.70 20.25
C THR A 159 9.05 -7.65 21.36
N LEU A 160 8.63 -8.00 22.58
CA LEU A 160 8.77 -7.10 23.74
C LEU A 160 10.23 -6.68 23.97
N GLU A 161 11.18 -7.58 23.71
CA GLU A 161 12.62 -7.30 23.79
C GLU A 161 13.08 -6.30 22.72
N GLN A 162 12.59 -6.41 21.49
CA GLN A 162 12.87 -5.45 20.40
C GLN A 162 12.32 -4.06 20.70
N LEU A 163 11.22 -3.98 21.45
CA LEU A 163 10.65 -2.72 21.93
C LEU A 163 11.38 -2.15 23.15
N GLY A 164 12.39 -2.85 23.70
CA GLY A 164 13.10 -2.45 24.90
C GLY A 164 12.25 -2.52 26.17
N ILE A 165 11.15 -3.29 26.14
CA ILE A 165 10.22 -3.44 27.26
C ILE A 165 10.54 -4.73 28.01
N PRO A 166 10.75 -4.70 29.33
CA PRO A 166 11.04 -5.90 30.10
C PRO A 166 9.83 -6.84 30.06
N VAL A 167 10.09 -8.11 29.76
CA VAL A 167 9.07 -9.16 29.84
C VAL A 167 8.84 -9.49 31.31
N LEU A 168 7.59 -9.34 31.77
CA LEU A 168 7.23 -9.47 33.19
C LEU A 168 6.80 -10.89 33.59
N TYR A 169 6.81 -11.85 32.65
CA TYR A 169 6.36 -13.22 32.87
C TYR A 169 7.29 -14.23 32.21
N ALA A 170 7.32 -15.46 32.73
CA ALA A 170 8.03 -16.56 32.09
C ALA A 170 7.20 -17.06 30.89
N LEU A 171 7.80 -17.09 29.69
CA LEU A 171 7.13 -17.55 28.47
C LEU A 171 6.84 -19.07 28.48
N GLU A 172 7.54 -19.84 29.32
CA GLU A 172 7.48 -21.30 29.29
C GLU A 172 6.47 -21.88 30.30
N GLY A 173 5.53 -22.69 29.80
CA GLY A 173 4.76 -23.65 30.59
C GLY A 173 3.55 -23.13 31.38
N THR A 174 3.29 -21.82 31.39
CA THR A 174 2.17 -21.25 32.17
C THR A 174 0.91 -21.03 31.31
N ASP A 175 -0.28 -21.27 31.88
CA ASP A 175 -1.55 -20.94 31.23
C ASP A 175 -1.66 -19.42 30.99
N ARG A 176 -1.81 -19.03 29.73
CA ARG A 176 -1.92 -17.63 29.29
C ARG A 176 -3.04 -16.88 30.01
N LYS A 177 -4.14 -17.58 30.35
CA LYS A 177 -5.25 -16.97 31.11
C LYS A 177 -4.81 -16.56 32.52
N GLN A 178 -4.01 -17.40 33.18
CA GLN A 178 -3.50 -17.11 34.51
C GLN A 178 -2.50 -15.95 34.48
N LEU A 179 -1.62 -15.91 33.46
CA LEU A 179 -0.73 -14.77 33.23
C LEU A 179 -1.48 -13.46 33.02
N LEU A 180 -2.58 -13.50 32.27
CA LEU A 180 -3.41 -12.31 32.06
C LEU A 180 -4.03 -11.81 33.38
N LEU A 181 -4.49 -12.74 34.22
CA LEU A 181 -5.07 -12.40 35.52
C LEU A 181 -4.02 -11.88 36.50
N THR A 182 -2.82 -12.44 36.51
CA THR A 182 -1.73 -11.93 37.36
C THR A 182 -1.29 -10.55 36.91
N LEU A 183 -1.15 -10.30 35.61
CA LEU A 183 -0.85 -8.96 35.09
C LEU A 183 -1.98 -7.95 35.38
N LEU A 184 -3.24 -8.38 35.36
CA LEU A 184 -4.34 -7.52 35.78
C LEU A 184 -4.26 -7.18 37.28
N GLN A 185 -3.91 -8.15 38.12
CA GLN A 185 -3.71 -7.93 39.54
C GLN A 185 -2.54 -6.97 39.81
N THR A 186 -1.41 -7.13 39.12
CA THR A 186 -0.29 -6.18 39.24
C THR A 186 -0.67 -4.79 38.74
N LEU A 187 -1.48 -4.68 37.68
CA LEU A 187 -1.99 -3.39 37.20
C LEU A 187 -2.87 -2.69 38.26
N LEU A 188 -3.74 -3.43 38.93
CA LEU A 188 -4.62 -2.87 39.96
C LEU A 188 -3.84 -2.46 41.22
N GLU A 189 -2.87 -3.26 41.64
CA GLU A 189 -2.03 -2.92 42.79
C GLU A 189 -1.19 -1.68 42.50
N THR A 190 -0.57 -1.61 41.32
CA THR A 190 0.24 -0.45 40.91
C THR A 190 -0.60 0.82 40.77
N TYR A 191 -1.85 0.72 40.30
CA TYR A 191 -2.78 1.84 40.28
C TYR A 191 -3.12 2.34 41.69
N ARG A 192 -3.39 1.41 42.61
CA ARG A 192 -3.64 1.75 44.02
C ARG A 192 -2.44 2.48 44.60
N GLU A 193 -1.24 1.96 44.43
CA GLU A 193 -0.02 2.57 44.93
C GLU A 193 0.23 3.97 44.33
N ILE A 194 -0.02 4.18 43.03
CA ILE A 194 0.05 5.51 42.41
C ILE A 194 -0.93 6.47 43.07
N SER A 195 -2.15 6.02 43.38
CA SER A 195 -3.14 6.87 44.05
C SER A 195 -2.70 7.24 45.47
N GLU A 196 -2.05 6.31 46.19
CA GLU A 196 -1.48 6.58 47.52
C GLU A 196 -0.29 7.56 47.44
N ASP A 197 0.54 7.46 46.42
CA ASP A 197 1.69 8.36 46.23
C ASP A 197 1.28 9.74 45.74
N LEU A 198 0.20 9.86 44.97
CA LEU A 198 -0.34 11.16 44.56
C LEU A 198 -0.89 11.95 45.75
N MET A 199 -1.33 11.25 46.81
CA MET A 199 -1.75 11.86 48.06
C MET A 199 -0.57 12.31 48.94
N LYS A 200 0.66 11.85 48.65
CA LYS A 200 1.89 12.29 49.31
C LYS A 200 2.51 13.46 48.53
N PRO A 201 3.22 14.38 49.18
CA PRO A 201 3.97 15.41 48.47
C PRO A 201 5.05 14.77 47.60
N ALA A 202 5.26 15.28 46.38
CA ALA A 202 6.25 14.75 45.46
C ALA A 202 7.64 14.67 46.13
N GLN A 203 8.17 13.45 46.24
CA GLN A 203 9.53 13.17 46.71
C GLN A 203 10.40 12.86 45.48
N PRO A 204 11.00 13.87 44.83
CA PRO A 204 11.95 13.61 43.76
C PRO A 204 13.24 13.02 44.33
N TYR A 205 13.78 12.01 43.67
CA TYR A 205 15.10 11.47 43.93
C TYR A 205 15.89 11.37 42.62
N ASP A 206 17.22 11.43 42.77
CA ASP A 206 18.13 11.37 41.64
C ASP A 206 18.42 9.90 41.29
N VAL A 207 18.13 9.54 40.04
CA VAL A 207 18.43 8.23 39.47
C VAL A 207 19.54 8.39 38.43
N TRP A 208 20.62 7.64 38.61
CA TRP A 208 21.69 7.55 37.63
C TRP A 208 21.24 6.69 36.45
N VAL A 209 21.20 7.27 35.25
CA VAL A 209 20.92 6.55 34.01
C VAL A 209 22.23 6.47 33.21
N ALA A 210 22.73 5.25 33.02
CA ALA A 210 23.91 5.01 32.19
C ALA A 210 23.62 5.39 30.72
N ALA A 211 24.60 5.96 30.03
CA ALA A 211 24.46 6.24 28.61
C ALA A 211 24.38 4.91 27.84
N VAL A 212 23.39 4.78 26.95
CA VAL A 212 23.28 3.65 26.04
C VAL A 212 24.20 3.93 24.84
N PRO A 213 25.16 3.04 24.52
CA PRO A 213 26.04 3.24 23.37
C PRO A 213 25.23 3.15 22.06
N ASP A 214 25.58 3.99 21.08
CA ASP A 214 24.94 3.94 19.77
C ASP A 214 25.25 2.60 19.08
N ALA A 215 24.18 1.86 18.74
CA ALA A 215 24.29 0.53 18.14
C ALA A 215 24.94 0.51 16.74
N ASN A 216 25.09 1.67 16.10
CA ASN A 216 25.66 1.81 14.76
C ASN A 216 27.18 2.08 14.76
N LEU A 217 27.81 2.27 15.93
CA LEU A 217 29.24 2.57 16.05
C LEU A 217 30.08 1.30 16.21
N THR A 218 31.38 1.37 15.87
CA THR A 218 32.29 0.25 16.10
C THR A 218 32.51 -0.01 17.61
N PRO A 219 32.88 -1.23 18.03
CA PRO A 219 33.08 -1.55 19.45
C PRO A 219 34.11 -0.65 20.16
N GLU A 220 35.12 -0.16 19.43
CA GLU A 220 36.13 0.77 19.96
C GLU A 220 35.54 2.18 20.18
N GLU A 221 34.76 2.69 19.22
CA GLU A 221 34.08 3.99 19.34
C GLU A 221 33.01 3.98 20.43
N GLN A 222 32.27 2.88 20.61
CA GLN A 222 31.32 2.71 21.71
C GLN A 222 32.01 2.79 23.07
N GLN A 223 33.19 2.16 23.21
CA GLN A 223 34.00 2.25 24.43
C GLN A 223 34.49 3.68 24.70
N GLN A 224 34.86 4.40 23.64
CA GLN A 224 35.30 5.79 23.74
C GLN A 224 34.14 6.75 24.06
N GLN A 225 32.94 6.47 23.54
CA GLN A 225 31.71 7.21 23.86
C GLN A 225 31.29 6.99 25.32
N MET A 226 31.35 5.75 25.83
CA MET A 226 31.08 5.47 27.25
C MET A 226 32.12 6.09 28.19
N ALA A 227 33.38 6.19 27.75
CA ALA A 227 34.44 6.85 28.53
C ALA A 227 34.25 8.38 28.60
N THR A 228 33.70 8.99 27.55
CA THR A 228 33.47 10.44 27.47
C THR A 228 32.12 10.86 28.06
N ASN A 229 31.11 10.00 27.98
CA ASN A 229 29.77 10.25 28.50
C ASN A 229 29.24 9.03 29.28
N PRO A 230 29.61 8.86 30.56
CA PRO A 230 29.26 7.67 31.34
C PRO A 230 27.77 7.58 31.74
N GLY A 231 27.02 8.68 31.63
CA GLY A 231 25.60 8.75 32.00
C GLY A 231 25.20 10.13 32.50
N PHE A 232 23.94 10.26 32.90
CA PHE A 232 23.41 11.50 33.47
C PHE A 232 22.49 11.22 34.64
N TRP A 233 22.47 12.16 35.59
CA TRP A 233 21.51 12.15 36.68
C TRP A 233 20.16 12.65 36.17
N THR A 234 19.12 11.87 36.40
CA THR A 234 17.73 12.25 36.12
C THR A 234 16.94 12.36 37.40
N GLN A 235 16.13 13.41 37.51
CA GLN A 235 15.12 13.46 38.55
C GLN A 235 13.97 12.54 38.18
N SER A 236 13.74 11.56 39.05
CA SER A 236 12.60 10.66 38.99
C SER A 236 11.79 10.77 40.27
N THR A 237 10.58 10.23 40.24
CA THR A 237 9.63 10.28 41.35
C THR A 237 8.99 8.91 41.42
N GLU A 238 8.60 8.44 42.61
CA GLU A 238 7.96 7.12 42.77
C GLU A 238 6.75 6.97 41.84
N ALA A 239 5.92 8.03 41.73
CA ALA A 239 4.79 8.06 40.80
C ALA A 239 5.19 7.86 39.32
N LYS A 240 6.34 8.40 38.89
CA LYS A 240 6.85 8.25 37.52
C LYS A 240 7.33 6.82 37.26
N ASP A 241 8.00 6.21 38.23
CA ASP A 241 8.49 4.83 38.12
C ASP A 241 7.33 3.84 38.12
N ARG A 242 6.32 4.05 38.97
CA ARG A 242 5.09 3.27 38.96
C ARG A 242 4.31 3.44 37.66
N LEU A 243 4.24 4.65 37.10
CA LEU A 243 3.61 4.88 35.79
C LEU A 243 4.33 4.13 34.67
N LYS A 244 5.68 4.16 34.67
CA LYS A 244 6.48 3.37 33.72
C LYS A 244 6.23 1.87 33.89
N HIS A 245 6.14 1.40 35.13
CA HIS A 245 5.82 0.01 35.40
C HIS A 245 4.39 -0.35 34.93
N MET A 246 3.41 0.52 35.16
CA MET A 246 2.04 0.38 34.65
C MET A 246 2.01 0.30 33.12
N GLN A 247 2.74 1.17 32.43
CA GLN A 247 2.88 1.13 30.97
C GLN A 247 3.46 -0.21 30.51
N ASN A 248 4.52 -0.70 31.17
CA ASN A 248 5.10 -1.99 30.85
C ASN A 248 4.10 -3.14 31.05
N VAL A 249 3.33 -3.14 32.15
CA VAL A 249 2.29 -4.14 32.41
C VAL A 249 1.22 -4.14 31.30
N VAL A 250 0.75 -2.96 30.89
CA VAL A 250 -0.27 -2.82 29.82
C VAL A 250 0.27 -3.33 28.48
N VAL A 251 1.52 -3.00 28.12
CA VAL A 251 2.10 -3.48 26.86
C VAL A 251 2.32 -4.99 26.89
N ASN A 252 2.79 -5.55 28.00
CA ASN A 252 2.90 -7.00 28.20
C ASN A 252 1.52 -7.69 28.08
N MET A 253 0.48 -7.09 28.66
CA MET A 253 -0.90 -7.58 28.55
C MET A 253 -1.39 -7.54 27.09
N GLN A 254 -1.14 -6.44 26.38
CA GLN A 254 -1.51 -6.30 24.97
C GLN A 254 -0.83 -7.35 24.09
N PHE A 255 0.44 -7.64 24.36
CA PHE A 255 1.19 -8.68 23.66
C PHE A 255 0.57 -10.07 23.87
N LEU A 256 0.27 -10.46 25.12
CA LEU A 256 -0.41 -11.73 25.41
C LEU A 256 -1.78 -11.83 24.74
N VAL A 257 -2.55 -10.74 24.70
CA VAL A 257 -3.83 -10.70 23.99
C VAL A 257 -3.64 -10.86 22.48
N ASN A 258 -2.61 -10.24 21.91
CA ASN A 258 -2.28 -10.39 20.49
C ASN A 258 -1.96 -11.84 20.13
N GLU A 259 -1.21 -12.56 20.98
CA GLU A 259 -0.94 -13.98 20.78
C GLU A 259 -2.19 -14.88 20.84
N LEU A 260 -3.26 -14.44 21.49
CA LEU A 260 -4.52 -15.17 21.57
C LEU A 260 -5.44 -14.94 20.36
N ARG A 261 -5.19 -13.89 19.54
CA ARG A 261 -6.01 -13.58 18.36
C ARG A 261 -6.15 -14.73 17.36
N PRO A 262 -5.09 -15.49 17.00
CA PRO A 262 -5.23 -16.61 16.08
C PRO A 262 -6.10 -17.74 16.62
N VAL A 263 -6.02 -18.01 17.93
CA VAL A 263 -6.84 -19.02 18.60
C VAL A 263 -8.31 -18.59 18.62
N GLN A 264 -8.56 -17.32 18.96
CA GLN A 264 -9.90 -16.73 18.91
C GLN A 264 -10.49 -16.79 17.50
N ALA A 265 -9.72 -16.48 16.46
CA ALA A 265 -10.17 -16.54 15.07
C ALA A 265 -10.59 -17.97 14.67
N LYS A 266 -9.83 -18.98 15.08
CA LYS A 266 -10.18 -20.40 14.85
C LYS A 266 -11.47 -20.80 15.54
N GLU A 267 -11.65 -20.46 16.81
CA GLU A 267 -12.88 -20.78 17.54
C GLU A 267 -14.09 -20.00 16.99
N THR A 268 -13.90 -18.76 16.58
CA THR A 268 -14.93 -17.95 15.90
C THR A 268 -15.35 -18.59 14.58
N LEU A 269 -14.40 -19.04 13.76
CA LEU A 269 -14.68 -19.76 12.51
C LEU A 269 -15.46 -21.06 12.76
N LYS A 270 -15.05 -21.83 13.77
CA LYS A 270 -15.72 -23.07 14.17
C LYS A 270 -17.17 -22.82 14.62
N LEU A 271 -17.41 -21.74 15.36
CA LEU A 271 -18.75 -21.33 15.75
C LEU A 271 -19.61 -20.99 14.52
N ILE A 272 -19.09 -20.18 13.60
CA ILE A 272 -19.79 -19.82 12.35
C ILE A 272 -20.14 -21.07 11.54
N MET A 273 -19.21 -22.00 11.39
CA MET A 273 -19.44 -23.26 10.67
C MET A 273 -20.52 -24.13 11.34
N ARG A 274 -20.52 -24.22 12.67
CA ARG A 274 -21.57 -24.93 13.41
C ARG A 274 -22.94 -24.30 13.19
N MET A 275 -23.03 -22.98 13.27
CA MET A 275 -24.28 -22.25 12.99
C MET A 275 -24.79 -22.50 11.58
N GLN A 276 -23.90 -22.53 10.57
CA GLN A 276 -24.28 -22.84 9.20
C GLN A 276 -24.81 -24.27 9.04
N LEU A 277 -24.18 -25.25 9.72
CA LEU A 277 -24.65 -26.64 9.71
C LEU A 277 -26.01 -26.79 10.39
N GLU A 278 -26.21 -26.15 11.55
CA GLU A 278 -27.49 -26.15 12.26
C GLU A 278 -28.59 -25.53 11.41
N ARG A 279 -28.32 -24.37 10.80
CA ARG A 279 -29.26 -23.71 9.89
C ARG A 279 -29.66 -24.63 8.73
N ARG A 280 -28.68 -25.25 8.05
CA ARG A 280 -28.97 -26.17 6.94
C ARG A 280 -29.77 -27.39 7.40
N ARG A 281 -29.47 -27.93 8.59
CA ARG A 281 -30.23 -29.04 9.17
C ARG A 281 -31.69 -28.66 9.43
N GLN A 282 -31.93 -27.47 9.99
CA GLN A 282 -33.28 -26.96 10.23
C GLN A 282 -34.04 -26.76 8.91
N GLU A 283 -33.41 -26.15 7.91
CA GLU A 283 -34.00 -25.98 6.57
C GLU A 283 -34.36 -27.34 5.93
N THR A 284 -33.48 -28.33 6.04
CA THR A 284 -33.79 -29.69 5.52
C THR A 284 -34.88 -30.40 6.30
N ALA A 285 -35.02 -30.15 7.61
CA ALA A 285 -36.10 -30.71 8.41
C ALA A 285 -37.45 -30.11 8.00
N LEU A 286 -37.50 -28.79 7.79
CA LEU A 286 -38.70 -28.09 7.32
C LEU A 286 -39.16 -28.52 5.93
N ILE A 287 -38.24 -28.86 5.03
CA ILE A 287 -38.58 -29.37 3.69
C ILE A 287 -39.08 -30.83 3.74
N ARG A 288 -38.67 -31.57 4.77
CA ARG A 288 -39.02 -32.98 4.93
C ARG A 288 -40.39 -33.19 5.56
N GLU A 289 -40.85 -32.24 6.37
CA GLU A 289 -42.23 -32.16 6.90
C GLU A 289 -43.21 -31.65 5.83
#